data_AF-A0A5K1AH12-F1
#
_entry.id   AF-A0A5K1AH12-F1
#
_cell.length_a   1.000
_cell.length_b   1.000
_cell.length_c   1.000
_cell.angle_alpha   90.00
_cell.angle_beta   90.00
_cell.angle_gamma   90.00
#
_symmetry.space_group_name_H-M   'P 1'
#
loop_
_entity.id
_entity.type
_entity.pdbx_description
1 polymer ?
#
loop_
_entity_poly.entity_id
_entity_poly.type
_entity_poly.pdbx_seq_one_letter_code
_entity_poly.pdbx_strand_id
1 'polypeptide(L)' 'MVREMEEMLRQHVAQPAHSCSSSSGVSFLDQIISPLYEVIAA' A
#
# COMPACT_ATOMS: atom_id res chain seq x y z
N MET A 1 -6.56 -16.28 -3.03
CA MET A 1 -6.93 -15.06 -2.25
C MET A 1 -6.89 -15.30 -0.75
N VAL A 2 -7.74 -16.16 -0.16
CA VAL A 2 -7.81 -16.33 1.32
C VAL A 2 -6.48 -16.75 1.95
N ARG A 3 -5.74 -17.68 1.32
CA ARG A 3 -4.46 -18.18 1.86
C ARG A 3 -3.35 -17.12 1.90
N GLU A 4 -3.23 -16.29 0.86
CA GLU A 4 -2.20 -15.22 0.84
C GLU A 4 -2.48 -14.16 1.91
N MET A 5 -3.76 -13.82 2.10
CA MET A 5 -4.18 -12.88 3.13
C MET A 5 -3.94 -13.44 4.55
N GLU A 6 -4.16 -14.74 4.74
CA GLU A 6 -3.89 -15.44 6.01
C GLU A 6 -2.37 -15.46 6.34
N GLU A 7 -1.51 -15.62 5.33
CA GLU A 7 -0.06 -15.53 5.50
C GLU A 7 0.43 -14.10 5.79
N MET A 8 -0.18 -13.09 5.17
CA MET A 8 0.10 -11.68 5.50
C MET A 8 -0.30 -11.35 6.95
N LEU A 9 -1.45 -11.83 7.42
CA LEU A 9 -1.94 -11.60 8.78
C LEU A 9 -1.12 -12.33 9.85
N ARG A 10 -0.41 -13.40 9.49
CA ARG A 10 0.55 -14.07 10.38
C ARG A 10 1.77 -13.20 10.69
N GLN A 11 2.09 -12.23 9.83
CA GLN A 11 3.13 -11.26 10.10
C GLN A 11 2.60 -10.25 11.13
N HIS A 12 3.22 -10.20 12.32
CA HIS A 12 2.84 -9.25 13.38
C HIS A 12 2.97 -7.76 12.98
N VAL A 13 3.69 -7.50 11.89
CA VAL A 13 3.86 -6.17 11.29
C VAL A 13 3.53 -6.29 9.80
N ALA A 14 2.54 -5.53 9.35
CA ALA A 14 2.22 -5.43 7.94
C ALA A 14 3.40 -4.83 7.18
N GLN A 15 4.00 -5.60 6.28
CA GLN A 15 5.06 -5.09 5.41
C GLN A 15 4.44 -4.29 4.26
N PRO A 16 5.06 -3.18 3.84
CA PRO A 16 4.68 -2.50 2.62
C PRO A 16 4.71 -3.48 1.45
N ALA A 17 3.72 -3.40 0.57
CA ALA A 17 3.76 -4.17 -0.67
C ALA A 17 5.04 -3.80 -1.45
N HIS A 18 5.67 -4.78 -2.10
CA HIS A 18 6.86 -4.53 -2.92
C HIS A 18 6.56 -3.55 -4.08
N SER A 19 5.31 -3.40 -4.49
CA SER A 19 4.91 -2.37 -5.45
C SER A 19 4.97 -0.94 -4.89
N CYS A 20 5.01 -0.78 -3.56
CA CYS A 20 5.16 0.49 -2.87
C CYS A 20 6.62 0.89 -2.65
N SER A 21 7.60 -0.01 -2.83
CA SER A 21 9.01 0.34 -2.75
C SER A 21 9.47 0.93 -4.09
N SER A 22 9.84 2.21 -4.07
CA SER A 22 10.33 2.93 -5.24
C SER A 22 11.80 3.30 -5.06
N SER A 23 12.67 2.80 -5.93
CA SER A 23 14.09 3.14 -5.94
C SER A 23 14.35 4.60 -6.35
N SER A 24 13.39 5.23 -7.03
CA SER A 24 13.43 6.63 -7.45
C SER A 24 12.84 7.60 -6.42
N GLY A 25 12.44 7.12 -5.23
CA GLY A 25 11.89 7.93 -4.15
C GLY A 25 10.45 8.40 -4.34
N VAL A 26 9.80 8.01 -5.44
CA VAL A 26 8.41 8.36 -5.75
C VAL A 26 7.46 7.23 -5.34
N SER A 27 6.73 7.44 -4.25
CA SER A 27 5.77 6.49 -3.67
C SER A 27 4.47 6.46 -4.47
N PHE A 28 3.94 5.26 -4.71
CA PHE A 28 2.61 5.06 -5.31
C PHE A 28 1.49 5.59 -4.39
N LEU A 29 1.66 5.45 -3.07
CA LEU A 29 0.70 5.96 -2.09
C LEU A 29 0.59 7.48 -2.15
N ASP A 30 1.72 8.17 -2.31
CA ASP A 30 1.75 9.63 -2.32
C ASP A 30 1.22 10.21 -3.64
N GLN A 31 1.47 9.55 -4.77
CA GLN A 31 1.10 10.09 -6.08
C GLN A 31 -0.29 9.70 -6.56
N ILE A 32 -0.79 8.53 -6.18
CA ILE A 32 -2.04 8.01 -6.75
C ILE A 32 -3.10 7.89 -5.66
N ILE A 33 -2.79 7.24 -4.55
CA ILE A 33 -3.79 6.96 -3.53
C ILE A 33 -4.17 8.23 -2.77
N SER A 34 -3.21 9.01 -2.27
CA SER A 34 -3.48 10.21 -1.48
C SER A 34 -4.32 11.25 -2.23
N PRO A 35 -4.00 11.60 -3.50
CA PRO A 35 -4.82 12.56 -4.27
C PRO A 35 -6.24 12.07 -4.53
N LEU A 36 -6.45 10.75 -4.72
CA LEU A 36 -7.79 10.21 -4.88
C LEU A 36 -8.62 10.34 -3.60
N TYR A 37 -8.01 10.16 -2.43
CA TYR A 37 -8.69 10.35 -1.14
C TYR A 37 -9.03 11.82 -0.90
N GLU A 38 -8.15 12.75 -1.26
CA GLU A 38 -8.43 14.20 -1.15
C GLU A 38 -9.65 14.61 -1.99
N VAL A 39 -9.79 14.06 -3.20
CA VAL A 39 -10.95 14.32 -4.07
C VAL A 39 -12.25 13.73 -3.50
N ILE A 40 -12.19 12.55 -2.87
CA ILE A 40 -13.37 11.90 -2.29
C ILE A 40 -13.81 12.57 -0.98
N ALA A 41 -12.88 13.17 -0.24
CA ALA A 41 -13.16 13.82 1.04
C ALA A 41 -13.69 15.27 0.91
N ALA A 42 -13.75 15.83 -0.30
CA ALA A 42 -14.23 17.19 -0.61
C ALA A 42 -15.72 17.22 -1.01
#